data_AF-A0AA37TAY0-F1
#
_entry.id   AF-A0AA37TAY0-F1
#
_cell.length_a   1.000
_cell.length_b   1.000
_cell.length_c   1.000
_cell.angle_alpha   90.00
_cell.angle_beta   90.00
_cell.angle_gamma   90.00
#
_symmetry.space_group_name_H-M   'P 1'
#
loop_
_entity.id
_entity.type
_entity.pdbx_description
1 polymer ?
#
loop_
_entity_poly.entity_id
_entity_poly.type
_entity_poly.pdbx_seq_one_letter_code
_entity_poly.pdbx_strand_id
1 'polypeptide(L)'
;MRFFRQAVPITPTLLILKFNLVYLLWASLAFGSGLQETTQHTGDARYPESLVPWAEWVASQQKYKDCPYAASNTASSEQSKGDSKKICQWPSRLWLTHHDQGASFKYEVVTFSDRTKIPLPGDSKQWPTRILVNNKPADVIEENNKPYVILTQGNLYKFVFLAR
;
A
#
# COMPACT_ATOMS: atom_id res chain seq x y z
N MET A 1 81.76 15.61 -59.45
CA MET A 1 80.69 14.71 -59.94
C MET A 1 79.52 14.77 -58.95
N ARG A 2 78.38 15.32 -59.37
CA ARG A 2 77.16 15.45 -58.53
C ARG A 2 76.28 14.23 -58.78
N PHE A 3 75.99 13.45 -57.74
CA PHE A 3 75.00 12.36 -57.78
C PHE A 3 73.64 12.89 -57.31
N PHE A 4 72.66 12.95 -58.22
CA PHE A 4 71.24 13.12 -57.90
C PHE A 4 70.69 11.78 -57.36
N ARG A 5 70.12 11.77 -56.14
CA ARG A 5 69.26 10.67 -55.68
C ARG A 5 67.80 11.11 -55.82
N GLN A 6 67.03 10.38 -56.62
CA GLN A 6 65.58 10.50 -56.72
C GLN A 6 64.93 9.79 -55.53
N ALA A 7 63.93 10.44 -54.92
CA ALA A 7 63.07 9.84 -53.91
C ALA A 7 61.84 9.21 -54.58
N VAL A 8 61.51 7.96 -54.24
CA VAL A 8 60.30 7.26 -54.68
C VAL A 8 59.36 7.13 -53.47
N PRO A 9 58.10 7.57 -53.54
CA PRO A 9 57.15 7.44 -52.43
C PRO A 9 56.53 6.04 -52.39
N ILE A 10 56.58 5.41 -51.21
CA ILE A 10 55.96 4.11 -50.91
C ILE A 10 54.56 4.37 -50.34
N THR A 11 53.51 3.93 -51.02
CA THR A 11 52.10 4.01 -50.56
C THR A 11 51.78 2.90 -49.54
N PRO A 12 51.12 3.19 -48.40
CA PRO A 12 50.84 2.21 -47.35
C PRO A 12 49.37 1.75 -47.40
N THR A 13 49.08 0.63 -48.08
CA THR A 13 47.69 0.13 -48.17
C THR A 13 47.50 -1.36 -47.88
N LEU A 14 48.51 -2.05 -47.35
CA LEU A 14 48.47 -3.53 -47.27
C LEU A 14 48.86 -4.12 -45.89
N LEU A 15 48.62 -3.38 -44.79
CA LEU A 15 48.96 -3.85 -43.43
C LEU A 15 47.80 -3.86 -42.42
N ILE A 16 46.54 -3.72 -42.87
CA ILE A 16 45.37 -3.67 -41.95
C ILE A 16 44.58 -5.00 -41.92
N LEU A 17 44.77 -5.91 -42.89
CA LEU A 17 43.87 -7.06 -43.04
C LEU A 17 44.20 -8.30 -42.18
N LYS A 18 45.38 -8.41 -41.56
CA LYS A 18 45.78 -9.62 -40.83
C LYS A 18 45.61 -9.55 -39.30
N PHE A 19 45.26 -8.39 -38.73
CA PHE A 19 45.13 -8.23 -37.28
C PHE A 19 43.72 -8.54 -36.72
N ASN A 20 42.72 -8.70 -37.60
CA ASN A 20 41.31 -8.81 -37.19
C ASN A 20 40.82 -10.23 -36.83
N LEU A 21 41.56 -11.29 -37.13
CA LEU A 21 41.05 -12.66 -36.94
C LEU A 21 41.39 -13.26 -35.56
N VAL A 22 42.46 -12.80 -34.92
CA VAL A 22 42.84 -13.23 -33.55
C VAL A 22 41.97 -12.53 -32.49
N TYR A 23 41.58 -11.27 -32.74
CA TYR A 23 40.73 -10.50 -31.81
C TYR A 23 39.31 -11.07 -31.69
N LEU A 24 38.77 -11.62 -32.78
CA LEU A 24 37.42 -12.22 -32.78
C LEU A 24 37.35 -13.54 -31.98
N LEU A 25 38.45 -14.28 -31.87
CA LEU A 25 38.54 -15.51 -31.06
C LEU A 25 38.82 -15.24 -29.58
N TRP A 26 39.44 -14.11 -29.22
CA TRP A 26 39.58 -13.68 -27.82
C TRP A 26 38.31 -13.04 -27.26
N ALA A 27 37.50 -12.37 -28.09
CA ALA A 27 36.24 -11.77 -27.65
C ALA A 27 35.18 -12.80 -27.21
N SER A 28 35.30 -14.07 -27.62
CA SER A 28 34.33 -15.12 -27.30
C SER A 28 34.64 -15.91 -26.02
N LEU A 29 35.83 -15.77 -25.42
CA LEU A 29 36.24 -16.48 -24.19
C LEU A 29 36.12 -15.64 -22.90
N ALA A 30 35.68 -14.38 -22.98
CA ALA A 30 35.40 -13.54 -21.81
C ALA A 30 33.91 -13.49 -21.41
N PHE A 31 33.04 -14.26 -22.08
CA PHE A 31 31.63 -14.46 -21.68
C PHE A 31 31.49 -15.80 -20.93
N GLY A 32 32.07 -15.86 -19.74
CA GLY A 32 32.11 -17.10 -18.95
C GLY A 32 32.25 -16.84 -17.45
N SER A 33 31.68 -15.76 -16.94
CA SER A 33 31.40 -15.61 -15.53
C SER A 33 29.92 -15.30 -15.42
N GLY A 34 29.14 -16.31 -15.03
CA GLY A 34 27.72 -16.14 -14.76
C GLY A 34 27.55 -15.00 -13.76
N LEU A 35 26.65 -14.07 -14.07
CA LEU A 35 26.11 -13.16 -13.09
C LEU A 35 25.32 -14.02 -12.10
N GLN A 36 25.96 -14.48 -11.02
CA GLN A 36 25.24 -14.84 -9.82
C GLN A 36 24.76 -13.49 -9.23
N GLU A 37 23.53 -13.10 -9.54
CA GLU A 37 22.78 -12.21 -8.66
C GLU A 37 22.47 -13.01 -7.39
N THR A 38 23.45 -13.14 -6.49
CA THR A 38 23.13 -13.32 -5.09
C THR A 38 22.55 -11.99 -4.64
N THR A 39 21.23 -11.86 -4.75
CA THR A 39 20.48 -10.90 -3.96
C THR A 39 20.80 -11.22 -2.51
N GLN A 40 21.76 -10.48 -1.93
CA GLN A 40 21.93 -10.44 -0.49
C GLN A 40 20.72 -9.72 0.08
N HIS A 41 19.61 -10.45 0.19
CA HIS A 41 18.52 -10.07 1.04
C HIS A 41 18.98 -10.28 2.47
N THR A 42 19.52 -9.23 3.08
CA THR A 42 19.70 -9.16 4.53
C THR A 42 18.33 -9.43 5.15
N GLY A 43 18.15 -10.66 5.67
CA GLY A 43 16.97 -11.03 6.43
C GLY A 43 16.72 -9.99 7.51
N ASP A 44 15.52 -9.44 7.52
CA ASP A 44 15.08 -8.56 8.59
C ASP A 44 15.20 -9.35 9.91
N ALA A 45 15.88 -8.80 10.92
CA ALA A 45 16.16 -9.50 12.19
C ALA A 45 14.89 -9.98 12.93
N ARG A 46 13.70 -9.61 12.43
CA ARG A 46 12.39 -10.03 12.91
C ARG A 46 11.98 -11.45 12.50
N TYR A 47 12.58 -12.08 11.49
CA TYR A 47 12.24 -13.46 11.08
C TYR A 47 13.34 -14.14 10.24
N PRO A 48 13.43 -15.49 10.23
CA PRO A 48 14.45 -16.22 9.46
C PRO A 48 14.30 -16.04 7.93
N GLU A 49 15.43 -16.08 7.21
CA GLU A 49 15.52 -15.86 5.76
C GLU A 49 14.59 -16.78 4.95
N SER A 50 14.42 -18.03 5.38
CA SER A 50 13.53 -19.00 4.74
C SER A 50 12.05 -18.57 4.68
N LEU A 51 11.63 -17.59 5.49
CA LEU A 51 10.27 -17.07 5.52
C LEU A 51 10.07 -15.82 4.65
N VAL A 52 11.14 -15.20 4.14
CA VAL A 52 11.04 -14.00 3.29
C VAL A 52 10.10 -14.20 2.09
N PRO A 53 10.17 -15.32 1.32
CA PRO A 53 9.27 -15.52 0.19
C PRO A 53 7.79 -15.64 0.58
N TRP A 54 7.51 -16.00 1.84
CA TRP A 54 6.14 -16.20 2.35
C TRP A 54 5.56 -14.93 2.97
N ALA A 55 6.39 -13.93 3.28
CA ALA A 55 5.97 -12.75 4.05
C ALA A 55 4.82 -12.00 3.38
N GLU A 56 4.91 -11.75 2.07
CA GLU A 56 3.86 -11.06 1.31
C GLU A 56 2.56 -11.86 1.26
N TRP A 57 2.67 -13.17 1.00
CA TRP A 57 1.50 -14.06 0.98
C TRP A 57 0.80 -14.08 2.35
N VAL A 58 1.53 -14.24 3.45
CA VAL A 58 0.95 -14.21 4.81
C VAL A 58 0.34 -12.84 5.13
N ALA A 59 1.02 -11.75 4.77
CA ALA A 59 0.52 -10.39 5.00
C ALA A 59 -0.80 -10.15 4.25
N SER A 60 -0.95 -10.68 3.04
CA SER A 60 -2.18 -10.55 2.24
C SER A 60 -3.40 -11.22 2.89
N GLN A 61 -3.18 -12.28 3.69
CA GLN A 61 -4.25 -12.99 4.41
C GLN A 61 -4.71 -12.24 5.68
N GLN A 62 -3.94 -11.26 6.15
CA GLN A 62 -4.15 -10.58 7.42
C GLN A 62 -4.85 -9.23 7.24
N LYS A 63 -6.11 -9.27 6.76
CA LYS A 63 -6.91 -8.06 6.44
C LYS A 63 -7.03 -7.04 7.58
N TYR A 64 -7.01 -7.49 8.83
CA TYR A 64 -7.18 -6.65 10.02
C TYR A 64 -5.92 -6.59 10.90
N LYS A 65 -4.73 -6.78 10.31
CA LYS A 65 -3.45 -6.75 11.07
C LYS A 65 -3.27 -5.45 11.84
N ASP A 66 -3.64 -4.33 11.22
CA ASP A 66 -3.43 -2.98 11.75
C ASP A 66 -4.51 -2.52 12.75
N CYS A 67 -5.59 -3.29 12.91
CA CYS A 67 -6.66 -2.94 13.85
C CYS A 67 -6.25 -3.26 15.30
N PRO A 68 -6.40 -2.32 16.25
CA PRO A 68 -6.11 -2.56 17.66
C PRO A 68 -6.98 -3.64 18.27
N TYR A 69 -6.45 -4.31 19.29
CA TYR A 69 -7.25 -5.19 20.15
C TYR A 69 -8.13 -4.36 21.08
N ALA A 70 -9.41 -4.71 21.16
CA ALA A 70 -10.35 -4.18 22.12
C ALA A 70 -10.05 -4.76 23.51
N ALA A 71 -9.99 -3.87 24.51
CA ALA A 71 -9.76 -4.25 25.90
C ALA A 71 -10.94 -5.03 26.53
N SER A 72 -12.11 -5.01 25.90
CA SER A 72 -13.37 -5.57 26.42
C SER A 72 -13.97 -6.63 25.49
N ASN A 73 -14.69 -7.57 26.09
CA ASN A 73 -15.50 -8.59 25.41
C ASN A 73 -16.72 -8.00 24.67
N THR A 74 -16.93 -6.69 24.76
CA THR A 74 -18.08 -5.98 24.18
C THR A 74 -17.85 -5.49 22.74
N ALA A 75 -16.72 -5.83 22.10
CA ALA A 75 -16.47 -5.49 20.71
C ALA A 75 -17.35 -6.34 19.77
N SER A 76 -18.63 -5.99 19.64
CA SER A 76 -19.65 -6.74 18.90
C SER A 76 -19.78 -6.31 17.42
N SER A 77 -18.69 -5.95 16.76
CA SER A 77 -18.72 -5.79 15.30
C SER A 77 -18.66 -7.15 14.62
N GLU A 78 -19.29 -7.30 13.44
CA GLU A 78 -19.14 -8.49 12.57
C GLU A 78 -17.65 -8.80 12.29
N GLN A 79 -16.80 -7.78 12.35
CA GLN A 79 -15.34 -7.85 12.29
C GLN A 79 -14.69 -8.69 13.40
N SER A 80 -15.40 -8.97 14.49
CA SER A 80 -14.91 -9.66 15.69
C SER A 80 -15.31 -11.14 15.75
N LYS A 81 -15.85 -11.73 14.67
CA LYS A 81 -16.14 -13.17 14.65
C LYS A 81 -14.81 -13.97 14.57
N GLY A 82 -14.32 -14.43 15.73
CA GLY A 82 -13.10 -15.25 15.91
C GLY A 82 -12.30 -14.84 17.16
N ASP A 83 -11.12 -15.44 17.36
CA ASP A 83 -10.21 -15.13 18.51
C ASP A 83 -9.61 -13.71 18.46
N SER A 84 -9.80 -12.97 17.37
CA SER A 84 -9.34 -11.61 17.21
C SER A 84 -10.41 -10.62 17.68
N LYS A 85 -10.35 -10.24 18.96
CA LYS A 85 -11.06 -9.07 19.54
C LYS A 85 -10.53 -7.76 18.95
N LYS A 86 -10.45 -7.60 17.63
CA LYS A 86 -9.92 -6.40 16.98
C LYS A 86 -11.04 -5.45 16.58
N ILE A 87 -10.80 -4.15 16.71
CA ILE A 87 -11.77 -3.11 16.37
C ILE A 87 -11.15 -2.13 15.38
N CYS A 88 -11.64 -2.17 14.14
CA CYS A 88 -11.11 -1.32 13.07
C CYS A 88 -11.77 0.07 13.00
N GLN A 89 -12.91 0.25 13.67
CA GLN A 89 -13.58 1.54 13.86
C GLN A 89 -13.47 1.96 15.33
N TRP A 90 -12.47 2.77 15.65
CA TRP A 90 -12.25 3.19 17.03
C TRP A 90 -13.03 4.46 17.35
N PRO A 91 -14.09 4.38 18.18
CA PRO A 91 -14.83 5.57 18.59
C PRO A 91 -13.91 6.48 19.40
N SER A 92 -13.97 7.77 19.13
CA SER A 92 -13.28 8.80 19.90
C SER A 92 -14.30 9.59 20.70
N ARG A 93 -14.56 10.84 20.33
CA ARG A 93 -15.48 11.72 21.05
C ARG A 93 -16.85 11.80 20.41
N LEU A 94 -17.85 11.92 21.26
CA LEU A 94 -19.23 12.19 20.89
C LEU A 94 -19.67 13.49 21.56
N TRP A 95 -20.20 14.41 20.77
CA TRP A 95 -20.93 15.57 21.26
C TRP A 95 -22.38 15.45 20.85
N LEU A 96 -23.25 15.63 21.82
CA LEU A 96 -24.69 15.68 21.64
C LEU A 96 -25.17 17.06 22.07
N THR A 97 -25.96 17.69 21.22
CA THR A 97 -26.65 18.94 21.56
C THR A 97 -28.13 18.75 21.30
N HIS A 98 -28.93 18.89 22.35
CA HIS A 98 -30.39 18.81 22.26
C HIS A 98 -30.99 20.17 21.93
N HIS A 99 -32.05 20.17 21.13
CA HIS A 99 -32.84 21.33 20.72
C HIS A 99 -34.33 20.97 20.79
N ASP A 100 -35.22 21.96 20.74
CA ASP A 100 -36.68 21.73 20.84
C ASP A 100 -37.25 20.83 19.72
N GLN A 101 -36.54 20.67 18.60
CA GLN A 101 -36.97 19.94 17.41
C GLN A 101 -36.09 18.71 17.11
N GLY A 102 -35.27 18.26 18.07
CA GLY A 102 -34.40 17.10 17.92
C GLY A 102 -32.99 17.32 18.48
N ALA A 103 -31.99 16.65 17.92
CA ALA A 103 -30.62 16.75 18.40
C ALA A 103 -29.58 16.81 17.28
N SER A 104 -28.51 17.56 17.51
CA SER A 104 -27.31 17.58 16.67
C SER A 104 -26.24 16.68 17.27
N PHE A 105 -25.64 15.86 16.41
CA PHE A 105 -24.56 14.95 16.78
C PHE A 105 -23.28 15.38 16.08
N LYS A 106 -22.18 15.40 16.83
CA LYS A 106 -20.83 15.40 16.26
C LYS A 106 -20.11 14.18 16.80
N TYR A 107 -19.57 13.35 15.92
CA TYR A 107 -18.93 12.10 16.32
C TYR A 107 -17.58 11.94 15.63
N GLU A 108 -16.56 11.59 16.39
CA GLU A 108 -15.20 11.37 15.92
C GLU A 108 -14.88 9.88 15.94
N VAL A 109 -14.31 9.36 14.84
CA VAL A 109 -13.90 7.96 14.70
C VAL A 109 -12.56 7.84 13.98
N VAL A 110 -11.72 6.91 14.43
CA VAL A 110 -10.47 6.53 13.76
C VAL A 110 -10.69 5.21 13.04
N THR A 111 -10.18 5.06 11.82
CA THR A 111 -10.30 3.83 11.04
C THR A 111 -8.93 3.21 10.75
N PHE A 112 -8.80 1.91 11.00
CA PHE A 112 -7.53 1.17 10.86
C PHE A 112 -7.49 0.22 9.67
N SER A 113 -8.58 0.11 8.93
CA SER A 113 -8.70 -0.76 7.75
C SER A 113 -9.44 -0.02 6.65
N ASP A 114 -9.17 -0.39 5.42
CA ASP A 114 -10.00 0.01 4.30
C ASP A 114 -11.38 -0.65 4.35
N ARG A 115 -12.34 0.05 3.74
CA ARG A 115 -13.75 -0.32 3.70
C ARG A 115 -14.35 -0.56 5.10
N THR A 116 -13.92 0.22 6.08
CA THR A 116 -14.46 0.17 7.43
C THR A 116 -15.87 0.77 7.43
N LYS A 117 -16.86 -0.02 7.86
CA LYS A 117 -18.25 0.42 8.00
C LYS A 117 -18.42 1.16 9.32
N ILE A 118 -18.90 2.40 9.26
CA ILE A 118 -19.30 3.19 10.42
C ILE A 118 -20.82 3.15 10.51
N PRO A 119 -21.42 2.57 11.56
CA PRO A 119 -22.86 2.54 11.73
C PRO A 119 -23.37 3.95 12.01
N LEU A 120 -24.44 4.33 11.33
CA LEU A 120 -25.24 5.49 11.69
C LEU A 120 -26.37 5.05 12.64
N PRO A 121 -26.85 5.93 13.52
CA PRO A 121 -27.99 5.60 14.37
C PRO A 121 -29.27 5.42 13.53
N GLY A 122 -30.19 4.61 14.04
CA GLY A 122 -31.47 4.35 13.39
C GLY A 122 -31.51 3.05 12.59
N ASP A 123 -32.42 2.99 11.62
CA ASP A 123 -32.73 1.84 10.78
C ASP A 123 -33.13 2.27 9.36
N SER A 124 -33.50 1.29 8.51
CA SER A 124 -33.92 1.52 7.11
C SER A 124 -35.06 2.52 6.90
N LYS A 125 -35.90 2.73 7.92
CA LYS A 125 -37.04 3.64 7.85
C LYS A 125 -36.69 5.01 8.40
N GLN A 126 -35.84 5.05 9.42
CA GLN A 126 -35.51 6.27 10.16
C GLN A 126 -34.02 6.32 10.45
N TRP A 127 -33.28 7.12 9.68
CA TRP A 127 -31.88 7.45 9.92
C TRP A 127 -31.62 8.95 9.71
N PRO A 128 -30.51 9.50 10.25
CA PRO A 128 -30.16 10.90 10.05
C PRO A 128 -30.08 11.31 8.59
N THR A 129 -30.54 12.52 8.27
CA THR A 129 -30.38 13.11 6.93
C THR A 129 -29.28 14.18 6.95
N ARG A 130 -28.67 14.46 5.79
CA ARG A 130 -27.55 15.42 5.62
C ARG A 130 -26.32 15.08 6.49
N ILE A 131 -25.84 13.84 6.39
CA ILE A 131 -24.61 13.43 7.08
C ILE A 131 -23.41 14.07 6.38
N LEU A 132 -22.59 14.75 7.17
CA LEU A 132 -21.31 15.28 6.75
C LEU A 132 -20.18 14.47 7.40
N VAL A 133 -19.22 14.03 6.59
CA VAL A 133 -17.94 13.47 7.05
C VAL A 133 -16.83 14.41 6.63
N ASN A 134 -16.07 14.92 7.59
CA ASN A 134 -15.03 15.93 7.35
C ASN A 134 -15.56 17.12 6.52
N ASN A 135 -16.74 17.62 6.89
CA ASN A 135 -17.44 18.75 6.26
C ASN A 135 -17.91 18.50 4.81
N LYS A 136 -17.88 17.25 4.33
CA LYS A 136 -18.37 16.87 3.00
C LYS A 136 -19.58 15.93 3.13
N PRO A 137 -20.59 16.03 2.26
CA PRO A 137 -21.67 15.04 2.20
C PRO A 137 -21.10 13.63 2.06
N ALA A 138 -21.68 12.68 2.80
CA ALA A 138 -21.29 11.28 2.76
C ALA A 138 -22.40 10.41 2.18
N ASP A 139 -22.02 9.44 1.35
CA ASP A 139 -22.92 8.41 0.85
C ASP A 139 -23.24 7.41 1.95
N VAL A 140 -24.52 7.04 2.03
CA VAL A 140 -25.03 6.07 3.00
C VAL A 140 -25.44 4.82 2.26
N ILE A 141 -25.02 3.67 2.77
CA ILE A 141 -25.49 2.37 2.32
C ILE A 141 -26.34 1.74 3.42
N GLU A 142 -27.30 0.92 3.03
CA GLU A 142 -28.06 0.09 3.95
C GLU A 142 -27.58 -1.36 3.85
N GLU A 143 -27.38 -1.99 5.01
CA GLU A 143 -27.11 -3.42 5.10
C GLU A 143 -27.79 -3.99 6.35
N ASN A 144 -28.51 -5.10 6.21
CA ASN A 144 -29.23 -5.75 7.32
C ASN A 144 -30.13 -4.75 8.10
N ASN A 145 -30.89 -3.91 7.38
CA ASN A 145 -31.81 -2.91 7.94
C ASN A 145 -31.11 -1.82 8.79
N LYS A 146 -29.80 -1.62 8.59
CA LYS A 146 -28.99 -0.61 9.29
C LYS A 146 -28.24 0.29 8.31
N PRO A 147 -28.18 1.61 8.56
CA PRO A 147 -27.40 2.54 7.76
C PRO A 147 -25.91 2.54 8.13
N TYR A 148 -25.04 2.63 7.12
CA TYR A 148 -23.60 2.75 7.29
C TYR A 148 -22.98 3.77 6.33
N VAL A 149 -21.86 4.35 6.75
CA VAL A 149 -20.91 5.03 5.86
C VAL A 149 -19.66 4.16 5.75
N ILE A 150 -19.16 3.94 4.53
CA ILE A 150 -17.91 3.21 4.29
C ILE A 150 -16.76 4.21 4.24
N LEU A 151 -15.73 3.98 5.05
CA LEU A 151 -14.52 4.80 5.07
C LEU A 151 -13.29 3.96 4.72
N THR A 152 -12.28 4.62 4.16
CA THR A 152 -10.92 4.09 4.04
C THR A 152 -10.21 4.14 5.39
N GLN A 153 -9.00 3.60 5.49
CA GLN A 153 -8.14 3.85 6.64
C GLN A 153 -7.85 5.35 6.80
N GLY A 154 -7.85 5.85 8.05
CA GLY A 154 -7.62 7.26 8.34
C GLY A 154 -7.60 7.61 9.83
N ASN A 155 -6.84 8.66 10.16
CA ASN A 155 -6.49 9.00 11.55
C ASN A 155 -7.62 9.65 12.37
N LEU A 156 -8.53 10.42 11.75
CA LEU A 156 -9.70 10.99 12.45
C LEU A 156 -10.75 11.48 11.43
N TYR A 157 -11.92 10.86 11.43
CA TYR A 157 -13.09 11.31 10.68
C TYR A 157 -14.08 11.99 11.61
N LYS A 158 -14.63 13.12 11.15
CA LYS A 158 -15.61 13.93 11.89
C LYS A 158 -16.97 13.85 11.23
N PHE A 159 -17.90 13.18 11.88
CA PHE A 159 -19.30 13.08 11.49
C PHE A 159 -20.09 14.25 12.09
N VAL A 160 -20.99 14.83 11.30
CA VAL A 160 -22.02 15.76 11.75
C VAL A 160 -23.34 15.37 11.14
N PHE A 161 -24.38 15.20 11.97
CA PHE A 161 -25.73 14.89 11.50
C PHE A 161 -26.79 15.35 12.50
N LEU A 162 -28.04 15.44 12.02
CA LEU A 162 -29.22 15.77 12.83
C LEU A 162 -30.09 14.54 13.01
N ALA A 163 -30.54 14.29 14.23
CA ALA A 163 -31.62 13.35 14.53
C ALA A 163 -32.87 14.16 14.89
N ARG A 164 -34.01 13.79 14.29
CA ARG A 164 -35.32 14.38 14.53
C ARG A 164 -36.29 13.28 14.94
#